data_AF-A0A2P8WEW3-F1
#
_entry.id   AF-A0A2P8WEW3-F1
#
_cell.length_a   1.000
_cell.length_b   1.000
_cell.length_c   1.000
_cell.angle_alpha   90.00
_cell.angle_beta   90.00
_cell.angle_gamma   90.00
#
_symmetry.space_group_name_H-M   'P 1'
#
loop_
_entity.id
_entity.type
_entity.pdbx_description
1 polymer ?
#
loop_
_entity_poly.entity_id
_entity_poly.type
_entity_poly.pdbx_seq_one_letter_code
_entity_poly.pdbx_strand_id
1 'polypeptide(L)'
;MILLLISSDFIRSRYCQKVELAEAIKRHETGSARVVPIILRSCRWQIVPFGEELLGKLQALPQPLKPVKSWTDQDEAFTSIVEGLEGIIEELRRQTPKPEPKAQKLAESVSVAEAAEQQPPTATEPEPIIEPLPVRPAPQPRRAEPEDDLRSEKGIDYRKLWDLLKAGLWKEADQETADQMLKAMDKKSWGDVYSDDLLSFPCANLLTIDGLWVKYSQGRFGFSVQKEIYVRCGAKLDGKYPANEIWEKFCDTVGWCLGGSYIPYSAVTSNTSAPQGHLPGVRLCVDASSRFSPSLTSRLAECKR
;
A
#
# COMPACT_ATOMS: atom_id res chain seq x y z
N MET A 1 0.07 22.54 15.28
CA MET A 1 0.93 21.44 15.78
C MET A 1 0.09 20.20 15.95
N ILE A 2 0.66 19.02 15.71
CA ILE A 2 0.01 17.69 15.83
C ILE A 2 0.96 16.80 16.65
N LEU A 3 0.44 16.17 17.70
CA LEU A 3 1.22 15.27 18.56
C LEU A 3 0.93 13.81 18.18
N LEU A 4 1.98 13.05 17.90
CA LEU A 4 1.88 11.65 17.49
C LEU A 4 2.30 10.74 18.63
N LEU A 5 1.34 10.11 19.31
CA LEU A 5 1.60 9.24 20.46
C LEU A 5 2.05 7.84 20.02
N ILE A 6 3.38 7.63 19.97
CA ILE A 6 4.00 6.42 19.45
C ILE A 6 4.09 5.34 20.53
N SER A 7 3.57 4.17 20.22
CA SER A 7 3.70 2.96 21.01
C SER A 7 3.80 1.74 20.09
N SER A 8 4.15 0.58 20.66
CA SER A 8 4.03 -0.70 19.94
C SER A 8 2.64 -0.85 19.32
N ASP A 9 1.61 -0.48 20.07
CA ASP A 9 0.23 -0.62 19.65
C ASP A 9 -0.08 0.40 18.56
N PHE A 10 0.41 1.64 18.64
CA PHE A 10 0.25 2.66 17.60
C PHE A 10 0.90 2.25 16.26
N ILE A 11 2.11 1.67 16.31
CA ILE A 11 2.79 1.17 15.09
C ILE A 11 2.08 -0.08 14.55
N ARG A 12 1.61 -0.96 15.44
CA ARG A 12 0.93 -2.22 15.09
C ARG A 12 -0.53 -2.03 14.70
N SER A 13 -1.23 -1.01 15.20
CA SER A 13 -2.68 -0.81 15.07
C SER A 13 -3.09 -0.20 13.73
N ARG A 14 -2.23 -0.28 12.70
CA ARG A 14 -2.21 0.42 11.40
C ARG A 14 -1.22 1.57 11.36
N TYR A 15 -0.05 1.33 10.76
CA TYR A 15 1.01 2.34 10.66
C TYR A 15 0.69 3.61 9.81
N CYS A 16 -0.41 3.74 9.03
CA CYS A 16 -0.81 5.05 8.42
C CYS A 16 -2.21 5.15 7.76
N GLN A 17 -3.13 4.19 7.94
CA GLN A 17 -4.33 4.11 7.09
C GLN A 17 -5.58 4.82 7.61
N LYS A 18 -5.41 6.03 8.13
CA LYS A 18 -6.54 6.96 8.26
C LYS A 18 -6.17 8.26 7.60
N VAL A 19 -7.19 8.91 7.04
CA VAL A 19 -7.16 10.30 6.54
C VAL A 19 -6.35 11.19 7.48
N GLU A 20 -6.42 10.96 8.79
CA GLU A 20 -5.73 11.73 9.84
C GLU A 20 -4.19 11.73 9.75
N LEU A 21 -3.52 10.59 9.52
CA LEU A 21 -2.04 10.57 9.46
C LEU A 21 -1.53 11.04 8.10
N ALA A 22 -2.22 10.69 7.01
CA ALA A 22 -1.95 11.26 5.69
C ALA A 22 -2.15 12.79 5.66
N GLU A 23 -3.21 13.29 6.31
CA GLU A 23 -3.45 14.72 6.48
C GLU A 23 -2.40 15.35 7.41
N ALA A 24 -1.96 14.67 8.48
CA ALA A 24 -0.89 15.15 9.33
C ALA A 24 0.46 15.26 8.57
N ILE A 25 0.79 14.29 7.72
CA ILE A 25 1.95 14.32 6.82
C ILE A 25 1.82 15.51 5.86
N LYS A 26 0.70 15.62 5.14
CA LYS A 26 0.44 16.73 4.22
C LYS A 26 0.57 18.09 4.92
N ARG A 27 -0.01 18.23 6.11
CA ARG A 27 0.08 19.48 6.88
C ARG A 27 1.51 19.77 7.36
N HIS A 28 2.29 18.75 7.67
CA HIS A 28 3.72 18.88 7.96
C HIS A 28 4.50 19.38 6.75
N GLU A 29 4.34 18.73 5.60
CA GLU A 29 5.07 19.05 4.36
C GLU A 29 4.71 20.44 3.83
N THR A 30 3.43 20.82 3.92
CA THR A 30 2.94 22.17 3.56
C THR A 30 3.27 23.24 4.60
N GLY A 31 3.84 22.88 5.75
CA GLY A 31 4.13 23.81 6.85
C GLY A 31 2.89 24.31 7.62
N SER A 32 1.68 23.86 7.29
CA SER A 32 0.45 24.26 7.98
C SER A 32 0.28 23.64 9.38
N ALA A 33 0.97 22.54 9.68
CA ALA A 33 1.11 22.04 11.04
C ALA A 33 2.40 21.24 11.24
N ARG A 34 3.18 21.53 12.29
CA ARG A 34 4.31 20.67 12.71
C ARG A 34 3.81 19.39 13.39
N VAL A 35 4.33 18.24 12.97
CA VAL A 35 4.12 16.93 13.62
C VAL A 35 5.28 16.64 14.57
N VAL A 36 4.96 16.23 15.80
CA VAL A 36 5.94 15.92 16.87
C VAL A 36 5.67 14.52 17.41
N PRO A 37 6.58 13.56 17.22
CA PRO A 37 6.49 12.24 17.83
C PRO A 37 6.69 12.27 19.35
N ILE A 38 5.82 11.58 20.10
CA ILE A 38 5.94 11.36 21.54
C ILE A 38 6.03 9.85 21.79
N ILE A 39 7.17 9.37 22.27
CA ILE A 39 7.48 7.95 22.41
C ILE A 39 6.99 7.43 23.75
N LEU A 40 5.86 6.73 23.76
CA LEU A 40 5.25 6.16 24.96
C LEU A 40 5.83 4.79 25.33
N ARG A 41 6.14 3.95 24.34
CA ARG A 41 6.66 2.58 24.53
C ARG A 41 7.81 2.26 23.59
N SER A 42 8.73 1.39 24.02
CA SER A 42 9.82 0.89 23.19
C SER A 42 9.29 0.20 21.94
N CYS A 43 9.69 0.70 20.78
CA CYS A 43 9.34 0.15 19.47
C CYS A 43 10.28 0.72 18.39
N ARG A 44 10.32 0.10 17.22
CA ARG A 44 11.21 0.48 16.09
C ARG A 44 10.61 1.62 15.26
N TRP A 45 10.32 2.75 15.89
CA TRP A 45 9.67 3.91 15.25
C TRP A 45 10.59 4.74 14.34
N GLN A 46 11.90 4.56 14.44
CA GLN A 46 12.84 5.38 13.66
C GLN A 46 12.85 5.02 12.17
N ILE A 47 12.50 3.78 11.84
CA ILE A 47 12.52 3.23 10.47
C ILE A 47 11.15 3.32 9.78
N VAL A 48 10.25 4.11 10.34
CA VAL A 48 8.82 4.03 10.08
C VAL A 48 8.48 5.17 9.09
N PRO A 49 7.94 4.88 7.87
CA PRO A 49 7.75 5.88 6.79
C PRO A 49 6.78 7.04 7.09
N PHE A 50 7.22 8.27 6.86
CA PHE A 50 6.46 9.51 7.05
C PHE A 50 6.65 10.42 5.81
N GLY A 51 5.74 10.31 4.84
CA GLY A 51 5.92 10.95 3.53
C GLY A 51 7.12 10.34 2.78
N GLU A 52 7.95 11.20 2.19
CA GLU A 52 9.22 10.81 1.56
C GLU A 52 10.34 10.53 2.59
N GLU A 53 10.10 10.82 3.87
CA GLU A 53 11.09 10.72 4.93
C GLU A 53 10.75 9.63 5.97
N LEU A 54 11.68 9.38 6.90
CA LEU A 54 11.43 8.50 8.04
C LEU A 54 10.99 9.32 9.25
N LEU A 55 10.04 8.80 10.02
CA LEU A 55 9.57 9.42 11.27
C LEU A 55 10.72 9.66 12.26
N GLY A 56 11.77 8.82 12.21
CA GLY A 56 13.00 8.97 12.98
C GLY A 56 13.82 10.23 12.67
N LYS A 57 13.54 10.92 11.55
CA LYS A 57 14.17 12.21 11.23
C LYS A 57 13.46 13.40 11.89
N LEU A 58 12.24 13.21 12.40
CA LEU A 58 11.56 14.27 13.13
C LEU A 58 12.12 14.40 14.55
N GLN A 59 12.08 15.62 15.09
CA GLN A 59 12.37 15.85 16.51
C GLN A 59 11.30 15.17 17.37
N ALA A 60 11.69 14.11 18.06
CA ALA A 60 10.83 13.34 18.95
C ALA A 60 11.07 13.66 20.43
N LEU A 61 10.07 13.38 21.25
CA LEU A 61 10.05 13.56 22.70
C LEU A 61 9.67 12.24 23.41
N PRO A 62 10.02 12.04 24.69
CA PRO A 62 10.83 12.91 25.57
C PRO A 62 12.32 12.94 25.20
N GLN A 63 13.08 13.84 25.83
CA GLN A 63 14.55 13.91 25.77
C GLN A 63 15.19 13.53 27.12
N PRO A 64 16.23 12.67 27.16
CA PRO A 64 16.78 11.91 26.02
C PRO A 64 15.71 10.97 25.45
N LEU A 65 15.88 10.50 24.19
CA LEU A 65 14.93 9.65 23.44
C LEU A 65 14.68 8.28 24.08
N LYS A 66 14.08 8.31 25.26
CA LYS A 66 13.79 7.19 26.14
C LYS A 66 12.27 7.10 26.27
N PRO A 67 11.63 5.99 25.87
CA PRO A 67 10.18 5.86 25.92
C PRO A 67 9.62 6.09 27.32
N VAL A 68 8.47 6.74 27.45
CA VAL A 68 7.85 7.06 28.76
C VAL A 68 7.79 5.84 29.68
N LYS A 69 7.39 4.66 29.17
CA LYS A 69 7.34 3.41 29.95
C LYS A 69 8.68 2.90 30.47
N SER A 70 9.80 3.41 29.98
CA SER A 70 11.14 3.01 30.40
C SER A 70 11.76 3.95 31.44
N TRP A 71 11.13 5.10 31.74
CA TRP A 71 11.58 5.99 32.80
C TRP A 71 11.31 5.40 34.18
N THR A 72 12.18 5.72 35.14
CA THR A 72 12.01 5.31 36.54
C THR A 72 10.81 6.03 37.14
N ASP A 73 10.72 7.33 36.89
CA ASP A 73 9.56 8.16 37.19
C ASP A 73 8.92 8.65 35.88
N GLN A 74 7.64 8.37 35.70
CA GLN A 74 6.90 8.81 34.50
C GLN A 74 6.59 10.30 34.54
N ASP A 75 6.52 10.92 35.71
CA ASP A 75 6.27 12.36 35.84
C ASP A 75 7.46 13.18 35.33
N GLU A 76 8.69 12.68 35.52
CA GLU A 76 9.89 13.25 34.89
C GLU A 76 9.84 13.13 33.36
N ALA A 77 9.34 12.01 32.84
CA ALA A 77 9.18 11.82 31.39
C ALA A 77 8.15 12.80 30.80
N PHE A 78 7.04 13.03 31.50
CA PHE A 78 6.03 14.01 31.09
C PHE A 78 6.53 15.45 31.21
N THR A 79 7.30 15.78 32.26
CA THR A 79 7.97 17.07 32.39
C THR A 79 8.89 17.34 31.19
N SER A 80 9.73 16.37 30.81
CA SER A 80 10.58 16.45 29.61
C SER A 80 9.78 16.65 28.31
N ILE A 81 8.61 16.02 28.18
CA ILE A 81 7.71 16.25 27.05
C ILE A 81 7.21 17.70 27.03
N VAL A 82 6.74 18.22 28.18
CA VAL A 82 6.21 19.59 28.26
C VAL A 82 7.29 20.62 27.92
N GLU A 83 8.48 20.51 28.50
CA GLU A 83 9.62 21.40 28.21
C GLU A 83 9.98 21.39 26.72
N GLY A 84 10.02 20.20 26.11
CA GLY A 84 10.26 20.05 24.68
C GLY A 84 9.18 20.69 23.81
N LEU A 85 7.91 20.55 24.19
CA LEU A 85 6.78 21.17 23.49
C LEU A 85 6.77 22.69 23.62
N GLU A 86 7.12 23.24 24.79
CA GLU A 86 7.26 24.70 24.98
C GLU A 86 8.31 25.28 24.04
N GLY A 87 9.47 24.63 23.91
CA GLY A 87 10.51 25.03 22.96
C GLY A 87 10.02 25.05 21.50
N ILE A 88 9.31 24.00 21.08
CA ILE A 88 8.73 23.90 19.72
C ILE A 88 7.67 24.98 19.49
N ILE A 89 6.81 25.26 20.49
CA ILE A 89 5.78 26.30 20.39
C ILE A 89 6.42 27.69 20.25
N GLU A 90 7.48 27.99 21.01
CA GLU A 90 8.20 29.26 20.88
C GLU A 90 8.93 29.41 19.55
N GLU A 91 9.41 28.30 18.97
CA GLU A 91 9.93 28.31 17.60
C GLU A 91 8.83 28.64 16.58
N LEU A 92 7.67 27.98 16.67
CA LEU A 92 6.54 28.20 15.77
C LEU A 92 6.00 29.65 15.86
N ARG A 93 5.93 30.21 17.07
CA ARG A 93 5.51 31.61 17.29
C ARG A 93 6.46 32.61 16.64
N ARG A 94 7.77 32.33 16.64
CA ARG A 94 8.78 33.16 15.97
C ARG A 94 8.71 33.08 14.45
N GLN A 95 8.21 31.97 13.90
CA GLN A 95 8.09 31.73 12.46
C GLN A 95 6.77 32.26 11.86
N THR A 96 5.74 32.54 12.68
CA THR A 96 4.52 33.19 12.20
C THR A 96 4.70 34.70 12.04
N PRO A 97 4.40 35.30 10.87
CA PRO A 97 4.37 36.74 10.71
C PRO A 97 3.34 37.35 11.66
N LYS A 98 3.70 38.42 12.35
CA LYS A 98 2.79 39.19 13.21
C LYS A 98 1.62 39.68 12.33
N PRO A 99 0.34 39.45 12.69
CA PRO A 99 -0.77 39.96 11.90
C PRO A 99 -0.72 41.49 11.90
N GLU A 100 -0.52 42.09 10.73
CA GLU A 100 -0.74 43.52 10.55
C GLU A 100 -2.21 43.85 10.80
N PRO A 101 -2.52 44.95 11.50
CA PRO A 101 -3.90 45.36 11.72
C PRO A 101 -4.50 45.84 10.40
N LYS A 102 -5.35 45.01 9.78
CA LYS A 102 -6.19 45.42 8.64
C LYS A 102 -7.33 46.30 9.13
N ALA A 103 -7.07 47.60 9.24
CA ALA A 103 -8.10 48.62 9.22
C ALA A 103 -8.30 49.10 7.77
N GLN A 104 -9.50 48.83 7.24
CA GLN A 104 -10.25 49.62 6.26
C GLN A 104 -9.51 50.12 5.01
N LYS A 105 -9.88 49.55 3.86
CA LYS A 105 -10.61 50.30 2.82
C LYS A 105 -11.12 49.35 1.72
N LEU A 106 -12.44 49.27 1.64
CA LEU A 106 -13.17 48.94 0.41
C LEU A 106 -13.82 50.23 -0.06
N ALA A 107 -13.76 50.43 -1.38
CA ALA A 107 -14.50 51.37 -2.24
C ALA A 107 -13.74 52.60 -2.78
N GLU A 108 -13.96 52.78 -4.09
CA GLU A 108 -13.58 53.84 -5.04
C GLU A 108 -12.21 53.64 -5.72
N SER A 109 -12.09 53.49 -7.04
CA SER A 109 -12.94 53.98 -8.14
C SER A 109 -12.79 53.18 -9.45
N VAL A 110 -13.77 53.37 -10.33
CA VAL A 110 -14.07 52.72 -11.61
C VAL A 110 -13.56 53.56 -12.79
N SER A 111 -13.09 52.94 -13.89
CA SER A 111 -13.35 53.36 -15.30
C SER A 111 -12.76 52.31 -16.27
N VAL A 112 -13.57 51.45 -16.91
CA VAL A 112 -14.22 51.60 -18.25
C VAL A 112 -13.23 51.55 -19.43
N ALA A 113 -13.32 50.47 -20.24
CA ALA A 113 -13.46 50.51 -21.71
C ALA A 113 -13.66 49.10 -22.31
N GLU A 114 -14.84 48.89 -22.91
CA GLU A 114 -15.19 48.03 -24.06
C GLU A 114 -14.22 48.23 -25.26
N ALA A 115 -14.07 47.39 -26.30
CA ALA A 115 -14.77 46.24 -26.86
C ALA A 115 -13.91 45.60 -27.99
N ALA A 116 -14.43 44.48 -28.54
CA ALA A 116 -14.26 43.95 -29.91
C ALA A 116 -13.12 42.95 -30.22
N GLU A 117 -13.49 41.66 -30.13
CA GLU A 117 -13.63 40.70 -31.24
C GLU A 117 -12.65 40.77 -32.44
N GLN A 118 -11.88 39.70 -32.65
CA GLN A 118 -11.66 38.99 -33.94
C GLN A 118 -10.79 37.73 -33.76
N GLN A 119 -11.11 36.69 -34.53
CA GLN A 119 -10.55 35.33 -34.51
C GLN A 119 -9.59 35.11 -35.73
N PRO A 120 -9.03 33.90 -35.93
CA PRO A 120 -7.70 33.37 -35.59
C PRO A 120 -6.62 33.52 -36.71
N PRO A 121 -5.41 32.94 -36.55
CA PRO A 121 -4.99 31.96 -37.57
C PRO A 121 -4.25 30.71 -37.05
N THR A 122 -4.13 29.76 -37.99
CA THR A 122 -3.69 28.36 -37.93
C THR A 122 -2.17 28.17 -38.18
N ALA A 123 -1.60 27.10 -37.61
CA ALA A 123 -0.34 26.38 -37.91
C ALA A 123 1.00 27.16 -37.71
N THR A 124 2.13 26.61 -37.23
CA THR A 124 2.76 25.29 -37.47
C THR A 124 3.90 25.05 -36.43
N GLU A 125 4.11 23.78 -36.08
CA GLU A 125 5.23 22.98 -35.45
C GLU A 125 6.68 23.53 -35.24
N PRO A 126 7.61 22.81 -34.51
CA PRO A 126 7.63 21.36 -34.20
C PRO A 126 7.99 20.88 -32.77
N GLU A 127 7.63 19.61 -32.52
CA GLU A 127 8.02 18.76 -31.39
C GLU A 127 9.47 18.22 -31.50
N PRO A 128 10.10 17.80 -30.38
CA PRO A 128 11.45 17.26 -30.39
C PRO A 128 11.51 15.78 -30.80
N ILE A 129 12.55 15.47 -31.57
CA ILE A 129 12.89 14.16 -32.14
C ILE A 129 13.18 13.14 -31.02
N ILE A 130 12.44 12.03 -31.00
CA ILE A 130 12.76 10.81 -30.24
C ILE A 130 13.48 9.84 -31.18
N GLU A 131 14.70 9.44 -30.84
CA GLU A 131 15.45 8.38 -31.53
C GLU A 131 14.77 7.00 -31.33
N PRO A 132 14.66 6.16 -32.39
CA PRO A 132 14.05 4.85 -32.26
C PRO A 132 14.98 3.83 -31.59
N LEU A 133 14.44 3.13 -30.57
CA LEU A 133 15.01 1.93 -29.96
C LEU A 133 15.10 0.77 -30.99
N PRO A 134 16.07 -0.16 -30.83
CA PRO A 134 16.30 -1.22 -31.80
C PRO A 134 15.14 -2.22 -31.89
N VAL A 135 14.69 -2.47 -33.13
CA VAL A 135 13.64 -3.42 -33.50
C VAL A 135 14.07 -4.84 -33.17
N ARG A 136 13.31 -5.55 -32.31
CA ARG A 136 13.48 -6.99 -32.07
C ARG A 136 13.00 -7.81 -33.29
N PRO A 137 13.63 -8.96 -33.59
CA PRO A 137 13.19 -9.81 -34.70
C PRO A 137 11.75 -10.31 -34.51
N ALA A 138 11.03 -10.41 -35.62
CA ALA A 138 9.64 -10.88 -35.67
C ALA A 138 9.49 -12.29 -35.05
N PRO A 139 8.39 -12.56 -34.31
CA PRO A 139 8.15 -13.86 -33.73
C PRO A 139 7.82 -14.90 -34.82
N GLN A 140 8.54 -16.02 -34.81
CA GLN A 140 8.25 -17.19 -35.63
C GLN A 140 6.95 -17.89 -35.16
N PRO A 141 6.20 -18.57 -36.04
CA PRO A 141 4.92 -19.18 -35.71
C PRO A 141 5.11 -20.35 -34.73
N ARG A 142 4.50 -20.21 -33.54
CA ARG A 142 4.55 -21.21 -32.46
C ARG A 142 3.62 -22.38 -32.78
N ARG A 143 4.16 -23.59 -32.63
CA ARG A 143 3.42 -24.86 -32.54
C ARG A 143 2.38 -24.73 -31.42
N ALA A 144 1.13 -25.11 -31.69
CA ALA A 144 0.05 -25.07 -30.72
C ALA A 144 0.33 -26.06 -29.57
N GLU A 145 0.75 -25.52 -28.43
CA GLU A 145 0.77 -26.23 -27.15
C GLU A 145 -0.68 -26.51 -26.74
N PRO A 146 -0.97 -27.59 -25.97
CA PRO A 146 -2.33 -27.88 -25.52
C PRO A 146 -2.87 -26.66 -24.76
N GLU A 147 -4.01 -26.14 -25.22
CA GLU A 147 -4.63 -24.96 -24.64
C GLU A 147 -4.86 -25.21 -23.15
N ASP A 148 -4.22 -24.38 -22.32
CA ASP A 148 -4.45 -24.43 -20.88
C ASP A 148 -5.93 -24.16 -20.61
N ASP A 149 -6.49 -24.84 -19.60
CA ASP A 149 -7.91 -24.77 -19.27
C ASP A 149 -8.25 -23.41 -18.64
N LEU A 150 -8.44 -22.39 -19.48
CA LEU A 150 -8.74 -21.00 -19.10
C LEU A 150 -10.23 -20.81 -18.73
N ARG A 151 -10.82 -21.76 -17.98
CA ARG A 151 -12.24 -21.73 -17.62
C ARG A 151 -12.58 -20.53 -16.74
N SER A 152 -13.76 -19.97 -16.96
CA SER A 152 -14.24 -18.79 -16.25
C SER A 152 -15.76 -18.81 -16.16
N GLU A 153 -16.30 -18.80 -14.95
CA GLU A 153 -17.76 -18.72 -14.71
C GLU A 153 -18.31 -17.34 -15.07
N LYS A 154 -17.45 -16.31 -15.01
CA LYS A 154 -17.80 -14.91 -15.28
C LYS A 154 -17.35 -14.41 -16.67
N GLY A 155 -16.87 -15.30 -17.54
CA GLY A 155 -16.39 -14.92 -18.88
C GLY A 155 -15.12 -14.04 -18.88
N ILE A 156 -14.40 -13.99 -17.76
CA ILE A 156 -13.10 -13.34 -17.63
C ILE A 156 -12.06 -14.01 -18.52
N ASP A 157 -11.31 -13.21 -19.27
CA ASP A 157 -10.23 -13.66 -20.15
C ASP A 157 -8.89 -13.67 -19.42
N TYR A 158 -8.33 -14.86 -19.21
CA TYR A 158 -7.06 -15.06 -18.52
C TYR A 158 -5.85 -15.18 -19.46
N ARG A 159 -6.00 -14.96 -20.77
CA ARG A 159 -4.89 -15.08 -21.75
C ARG A 159 -3.72 -14.17 -21.43
N LYS A 160 -3.98 -12.92 -21.06
CA LYS A 160 -2.92 -11.97 -20.67
C LYS A 160 -2.18 -12.45 -19.42
N LEU A 161 -2.89 -12.94 -18.40
CA LEU A 161 -2.27 -13.51 -17.20
C LEU A 161 -1.39 -14.72 -17.55
N TRP A 162 -1.90 -15.61 -18.41
CA TRP A 162 -1.18 -16.77 -18.91
C TRP A 162 0.12 -16.38 -19.63
N ASP A 163 0.07 -15.39 -20.54
CA ASP A 163 1.26 -14.90 -21.26
C ASP A 163 2.32 -14.33 -20.30
N LEU A 164 1.90 -13.54 -19.31
CA LEU A 164 2.79 -12.93 -18.32
C LEU A 164 3.45 -13.98 -17.43
N LEU A 165 2.70 -14.96 -16.95
CA LEU A 165 3.22 -16.06 -16.13
C LEU A 165 4.18 -16.95 -16.92
N LYS A 166 3.84 -17.29 -18.16
CA LYS A 166 4.70 -18.05 -19.06
C LYS A 166 6.01 -17.32 -19.38
N ALA A 167 5.98 -15.99 -19.45
CA ALA A 167 7.16 -15.15 -19.64
C ALA A 167 7.97 -14.91 -18.35
N GLY A 168 7.48 -15.34 -17.19
CA GLY A 168 8.11 -15.05 -15.89
C GLY A 168 8.07 -13.58 -15.49
N LEU A 169 7.12 -12.81 -16.03
CA LEU A 169 6.87 -11.41 -15.68
C LEU A 169 5.98 -11.34 -14.44
N TRP A 170 6.56 -11.72 -13.30
CA TRP A 170 5.82 -11.99 -12.07
C TRP A 170 5.07 -10.78 -11.50
N LYS A 171 5.66 -9.59 -11.62
CA LYS A 171 5.06 -8.35 -11.09
C LYS A 171 3.84 -7.94 -11.91
N GLU A 172 3.96 -8.02 -13.23
CA GLU A 172 2.90 -7.73 -14.18
C GLU A 172 1.79 -8.77 -14.09
N ALA A 173 2.14 -10.06 -13.94
CA ALA A 173 1.18 -11.14 -13.71
C ALA A 173 0.41 -10.93 -12.41
N ASP A 174 1.05 -10.41 -11.37
CA ASP A 174 0.42 -10.10 -10.11
C ASP A 174 -0.60 -8.96 -10.22
N GLN A 175 -0.23 -7.88 -10.91
CA GLN A 175 -1.15 -6.78 -11.21
C GLN A 175 -2.34 -7.26 -12.06
N GLU A 176 -2.06 -8.04 -13.11
CA GLU A 176 -3.10 -8.60 -13.97
C GLU A 176 -4.06 -9.51 -13.19
N THR A 177 -3.52 -10.33 -12.27
CA THR A 177 -4.33 -11.16 -11.38
C THR A 177 -5.27 -10.29 -10.55
N ALA A 178 -4.77 -9.17 -10.00
CA ALA A 178 -5.58 -8.23 -9.24
C ALA A 178 -6.75 -7.65 -10.05
N ASP A 179 -6.45 -7.23 -11.28
CA ASP A 179 -7.45 -6.63 -12.17
C ASP A 179 -8.51 -7.65 -12.59
N GLN A 180 -8.11 -8.89 -12.88
CA GLN A 180 -9.07 -9.94 -13.25
C GLN A 180 -9.96 -10.35 -12.08
N MET A 181 -9.44 -10.36 -10.85
CA MET A 181 -10.25 -10.64 -9.67
C MET A 181 -11.29 -9.55 -9.42
N LEU A 182 -10.94 -8.26 -9.58
CA LEU A 182 -11.92 -7.17 -9.50
C LEU A 182 -13.06 -7.33 -10.50
N LYS A 183 -12.72 -7.66 -11.76
CA LYS A 183 -13.73 -7.90 -12.80
C LYS A 183 -14.62 -9.10 -12.46
N ALA A 184 -14.05 -10.20 -11.96
CA ALA A 184 -14.82 -11.38 -11.56
C ALA A 184 -15.82 -11.11 -10.43
N MET A 185 -15.50 -10.16 -9.55
CA MET A 185 -16.36 -9.70 -8.45
C MET A 185 -17.28 -8.52 -8.83
N ASP A 186 -17.19 -8.00 -10.06
CA ASP A 186 -17.87 -6.78 -10.50
C ASP A 186 -17.58 -5.55 -9.60
N LYS A 187 -16.29 -5.35 -9.28
CA LYS A 187 -15.81 -4.25 -8.42
C LYS A 187 -14.95 -3.28 -9.22
N LYS A 188 -15.07 -1.99 -8.91
CA LYS A 188 -14.32 -0.91 -9.56
C LYS A 188 -12.98 -0.64 -8.89
N SER A 189 -12.88 -0.92 -7.60
CA SER A 189 -11.69 -0.68 -6.80
C SER A 189 -11.54 -1.75 -5.73
N TRP A 190 -10.30 -2.06 -5.38
CA TRP A 190 -9.98 -2.90 -4.22
C TRP A 190 -10.45 -2.29 -2.89
N GLY A 191 -10.71 -0.98 -2.84
CA GLY A 191 -11.36 -0.35 -1.68
C GLY A 191 -12.82 -0.76 -1.46
N ASP A 192 -13.46 -1.34 -2.48
CA ASP A 192 -14.87 -1.77 -2.44
C ASP A 192 -15.01 -3.29 -2.21
N VAL A 193 -13.90 -4.00 -1.99
CA VAL A 193 -13.85 -5.44 -1.80
C VAL A 193 -13.89 -5.78 -0.31
N TYR A 194 -14.86 -6.59 0.08
CA TYR A 194 -15.06 -7.08 1.44
C TYR A 194 -14.83 -8.59 1.54
N SER A 195 -14.78 -9.15 2.75
CA SER A 195 -14.57 -10.59 2.97
C SER A 195 -15.59 -11.44 2.22
N ASP A 196 -16.86 -11.02 2.22
CA ASP A 196 -17.95 -11.78 1.59
C ASP A 196 -17.76 -11.88 0.07
N ASP A 197 -17.18 -10.87 -0.58
CA ASP A 197 -16.86 -10.91 -2.02
C ASP A 197 -15.80 -12.00 -2.31
N LEU A 198 -14.84 -12.18 -1.40
CA LEU A 198 -13.78 -13.18 -1.52
C LEU A 198 -14.22 -14.59 -1.11
N LEU A 199 -15.06 -14.70 -0.09
CA LEU A 199 -15.69 -15.95 0.34
C LEU A 199 -16.69 -16.47 -0.69
N SER A 200 -17.28 -15.59 -1.49
CA SER A 200 -18.19 -15.96 -2.58
C SER A 200 -17.54 -15.97 -3.95
N PHE A 201 -16.21 -15.76 -4.03
CA PHE A 201 -15.50 -15.67 -5.30
C PHE A 201 -15.72 -16.92 -6.17
N PRO A 202 -15.96 -16.80 -7.50
CA PRO A 202 -16.30 -17.95 -8.34
C PRO A 202 -15.20 -19.01 -8.38
N CYS A 203 -15.57 -20.28 -8.22
CA CYS A 203 -14.60 -21.35 -8.03
C CYS A 203 -13.78 -21.63 -9.29
N ALA A 204 -14.40 -21.67 -10.47
CA ALA A 204 -13.67 -21.86 -11.72
C ALA A 204 -12.63 -20.75 -11.92
N ASN A 205 -12.99 -19.50 -11.64
CA ASN A 205 -12.07 -18.37 -11.73
C ASN A 205 -10.90 -18.50 -10.76
N LEU A 206 -11.17 -18.86 -9.50
CA LEU A 206 -10.12 -19.03 -8.49
C LEU A 206 -9.18 -20.19 -8.83
N LEU A 207 -9.72 -21.32 -9.26
CA LEU A 207 -8.97 -22.51 -9.66
C LEU A 207 -8.14 -22.26 -10.92
N THR A 208 -8.66 -21.52 -11.90
CA THR A 208 -7.91 -21.13 -13.10
C THR A 208 -6.73 -20.24 -12.76
N ILE A 209 -6.95 -19.19 -11.96
CA ILE A 209 -5.86 -18.30 -11.51
C ILE A 209 -4.81 -19.11 -10.74
N ASP A 210 -5.23 -19.90 -9.75
CA ASP A 210 -4.33 -20.72 -8.94
C ASP A 210 -3.52 -21.71 -9.79
N GLY A 211 -4.19 -22.42 -10.70
CA GLY A 211 -3.55 -23.41 -11.57
C GLY A 211 -2.48 -22.78 -12.47
N LEU A 212 -2.74 -21.60 -13.02
CA LEU A 212 -1.77 -20.85 -13.81
C LEU A 212 -0.53 -20.49 -12.98
N TRP A 213 -0.73 -19.91 -11.80
CA TRP A 213 0.37 -19.55 -10.90
C TRP A 213 1.19 -20.77 -10.49
N VAL A 214 0.55 -21.85 -10.07
CA VAL A 214 1.22 -23.10 -9.67
C VAL A 214 2.01 -23.69 -10.82
N LYS A 215 1.42 -23.80 -12.02
CA LYS A 215 2.07 -24.40 -13.19
C LYS A 215 3.34 -23.65 -13.58
N TYR A 216 3.24 -22.34 -13.79
CA TYR A 216 4.35 -21.56 -14.32
C TYR A 216 5.42 -21.22 -13.29
N SER A 217 5.08 -21.22 -12.00
CA SER A 217 6.05 -21.05 -10.91
C SER A 217 6.69 -22.36 -10.43
N GLN A 218 6.39 -23.50 -11.07
CA GLN A 218 6.85 -24.83 -10.63
C GLN A 218 6.43 -25.16 -9.19
N GLY A 219 5.19 -24.81 -8.84
CA GLY A 219 4.61 -25.05 -7.51
C GLY A 219 5.09 -24.10 -6.42
N ARG A 220 5.82 -23.03 -6.76
CA ARG A 220 6.31 -22.06 -5.77
C ARG A 220 5.27 -21.03 -5.37
N PHE A 221 4.40 -20.63 -6.28
CA PHE A 221 3.42 -19.55 -6.13
C PHE A 221 2.02 -20.08 -6.43
N GLY A 222 1.01 -19.42 -5.86
CA GLY A 222 -0.39 -19.82 -5.97
C GLY A 222 -1.14 -19.64 -4.65
N PHE A 223 -2.46 -19.49 -4.74
CA PHE A 223 -3.33 -19.43 -3.57
C PHE A 223 -3.43 -20.77 -2.85
N SER A 224 -3.28 -21.90 -3.55
CA SER A 224 -3.19 -23.24 -2.95
C SER A 224 -1.90 -23.40 -2.15
N VAL A 225 -0.79 -22.90 -2.67
CA VAL A 225 0.48 -22.87 -1.97
C VAL A 225 0.38 -22.00 -0.71
N GLN A 226 -0.20 -20.81 -0.82
CA GLN A 226 -0.48 -19.95 0.34
C GLN A 226 -1.40 -20.64 1.36
N LYS A 227 -2.45 -21.35 0.92
CA LYS A 227 -3.35 -22.12 1.79
C LYS A 227 -2.60 -23.17 2.60
N GLU A 228 -1.72 -23.94 1.98
CA GLU A 228 -0.92 -24.97 2.68
C GLU A 228 -0.01 -24.35 3.74
N ILE A 229 0.65 -23.23 3.40
CA ILE A 229 1.50 -22.50 4.34
C ILE A 229 0.65 -21.91 5.49
N TYR A 230 -0.52 -21.37 5.18
CA TYR A 230 -1.45 -20.79 6.14
C TYR A 230 -1.89 -21.81 7.21
N VAL A 231 -2.28 -23.01 6.78
CA VAL A 231 -2.59 -24.13 7.68
C VAL A 231 -1.36 -24.59 8.47
N ARG A 232 -0.19 -24.69 7.83
CA ARG A 232 1.08 -25.05 8.49
C ARG A 232 1.48 -24.07 9.59
N CYS A 233 1.11 -22.79 9.44
CA CYS A 233 1.31 -21.77 10.46
C CYS A 233 0.34 -21.88 11.64
N GLY A 234 -0.69 -22.74 11.55
CA GLY A 234 -1.67 -23.01 12.60
C GLY A 234 -3.04 -22.37 12.35
N ALA A 235 -3.25 -21.75 11.19
CA ALA A 235 -4.53 -21.12 10.86
C ALA A 235 -5.60 -22.15 10.51
N LYS A 236 -6.86 -21.77 10.73
CA LYS A 236 -8.05 -22.54 10.33
C LYS A 236 -8.59 -22.00 9.02
N LEU A 237 -9.17 -22.88 8.21
CA LEU A 237 -9.84 -22.53 6.96
C LEU A 237 -11.32 -22.27 7.22
N ASP A 238 -11.61 -21.29 8.06
CA ASP A 238 -12.97 -20.91 8.47
C ASP A 238 -13.36 -19.49 8.01
N GLY A 239 -12.54 -18.89 7.14
CA GLY A 239 -12.73 -17.55 6.59
C GLY A 239 -12.52 -16.42 7.60
N LYS A 240 -12.09 -16.73 8.84
CA LYS A 240 -11.90 -15.74 9.89
C LYS A 240 -10.44 -15.34 10.03
N TYR A 241 -10.23 -14.13 10.53
CA TYR A 241 -8.88 -13.69 10.89
C TYR A 241 -8.30 -14.61 11.98
N PRO A 242 -7.07 -15.15 11.80
CA PRO A 242 -6.46 -16.00 12.81
C PRO A 242 -5.89 -15.12 13.93
N ALA A 243 -5.28 -15.73 14.95
CA ALA A 243 -4.52 -14.96 15.93
C ALA A 243 -3.35 -14.21 15.27
N ASN A 244 -2.98 -13.03 15.79
CA ASN A 244 -1.89 -12.21 15.25
C ASN A 244 -0.58 -12.99 15.10
N GLU A 245 -0.26 -13.85 16.07
CA GLU A 245 0.95 -14.69 16.04
C GLU A 245 0.99 -15.62 14.83
N ILE A 246 -0.16 -16.21 14.47
CA ILE A 246 -0.30 -17.10 13.30
C ILE A 246 -0.20 -16.28 12.01
N TRP A 247 -0.82 -15.11 11.99
CA TRP A 247 -0.77 -14.21 10.83
C TRP A 247 0.65 -13.69 10.56
N GLU A 248 1.33 -13.20 11.58
CA GLU A 248 2.71 -12.73 11.48
C GLU A 248 3.65 -13.85 11.00
N LYS A 249 3.51 -15.05 11.58
CA LYS A 249 4.27 -16.23 11.15
C LYS A 249 4.02 -16.57 9.69
N PHE A 250 2.77 -16.50 9.24
CA PHE A 250 2.43 -16.70 7.83
C PHE A 250 3.09 -15.65 6.93
N CYS A 251 2.93 -14.36 7.26
CA CYS A 251 3.52 -13.27 6.47
C CYS A 251 5.05 -13.32 6.42
N ASP A 252 5.71 -13.70 7.52
CA ASP A 252 7.16 -13.95 7.53
C ASP A 252 7.53 -15.13 6.61
N THR A 253 6.79 -16.24 6.70
CA THR A 253 7.05 -17.44 5.88
C THR A 253 6.93 -17.19 4.38
N VAL A 254 5.92 -16.41 3.95
CA VAL A 254 5.73 -16.07 2.54
C VAL A 254 6.53 -14.84 2.10
N GLY A 255 7.29 -14.22 3.01
CA GLY A 255 8.15 -13.07 2.72
C GLY A 255 7.42 -11.75 2.51
N TRP A 256 6.24 -11.58 3.08
CA TRP A 256 5.55 -10.27 3.10
C TRP A 256 5.97 -9.39 4.26
N CYS A 257 6.68 -9.94 5.24
CA CYS A 257 7.32 -9.20 6.32
C CYS A 257 8.84 -9.28 6.19
N LEU A 258 9.52 -8.15 6.41
CA LEU A 258 10.96 -8.09 6.56
C LEU A 258 11.31 -7.33 7.86
N GLY A 259 11.98 -8.01 8.79
CA GLY A 259 12.42 -7.39 10.05
C GLY A 259 11.27 -6.94 10.97
N GLY A 260 10.11 -7.59 10.88
CA GLY A 260 8.90 -7.27 11.66
C GLY A 260 8.01 -6.18 11.05
N SER A 261 8.30 -5.73 9.83
CA SER A 261 7.49 -4.76 9.09
C SER A 261 7.03 -5.35 7.76
N TYR A 262 5.82 -5.02 7.32
CA TYR A 262 5.33 -5.39 5.98
C TYR A 262 6.16 -4.69 4.90
N ILE A 263 6.48 -5.42 3.82
CA ILE A 263 7.21 -4.84 2.69
C ILE A 263 6.24 -4.01 1.82
N PRO A 264 6.63 -2.81 1.34
CA PRO A 264 5.81 -2.11 0.37
C PRO A 264 5.73 -2.92 -0.93
N TYR A 265 4.64 -2.77 -1.69
CA TYR A 265 4.46 -3.50 -2.95
C TYR A 265 5.62 -3.26 -3.95
N SER A 266 6.25 -2.08 -3.90
CA SER A 266 7.44 -1.75 -4.69
C SER A 266 8.66 -2.62 -4.36
N ALA A 267 8.72 -3.24 -3.17
CA ALA A 267 9.79 -4.11 -2.70
C ALA A 267 9.46 -5.62 -2.84
N VAL A 268 8.31 -5.97 -3.44
CA VAL A 268 7.94 -7.36 -3.73
C VAL A 268 8.98 -7.99 -4.66
N THR A 269 9.60 -9.07 -4.20
CA THR A 269 10.64 -9.75 -4.97
C THR A 269 9.99 -10.48 -6.13
N SER A 270 10.18 -9.94 -7.33
CA SER A 270 9.49 -10.38 -8.54
C SER A 270 10.33 -11.38 -9.33
N ASN A 271 10.97 -12.32 -8.63
CA ASN A 271 11.75 -13.40 -9.26
C ASN A 271 11.73 -14.68 -8.40
N THR A 272 12.31 -15.76 -8.91
CA THR A 272 12.25 -17.10 -8.30
C THR A 272 13.03 -17.24 -6.98
N SER A 273 13.82 -16.25 -6.57
CA SER A 273 14.43 -16.22 -5.23
C SER A 273 13.43 -15.88 -4.13
N ALA A 274 12.23 -15.39 -4.48
CA ALA A 274 11.19 -15.09 -3.51
C ALA A 274 10.73 -16.36 -2.76
N PRO A 275 10.34 -16.25 -1.47
CA PRO A 275 9.86 -17.38 -0.68
C PRO A 275 8.66 -18.09 -1.31
N GLN A 276 8.45 -19.35 -0.93
CA GLN A 276 7.28 -20.11 -1.37
C GLN A 276 5.99 -19.41 -0.88
N GLY A 277 4.99 -19.29 -1.74
CA GLY A 277 3.73 -18.60 -1.47
C GLY A 277 3.79 -17.07 -1.55
N HIS A 278 4.95 -16.48 -1.90
CA HIS A 278 5.10 -15.02 -1.98
C HIS A 278 4.11 -14.36 -2.95
N LEU A 279 3.79 -15.05 -4.04
CA LEU A 279 2.84 -14.59 -5.06
C LEU A 279 1.71 -15.64 -5.24
N PRO A 280 0.52 -15.23 -5.73
CA PRO A 280 0.10 -13.85 -6.04
C PRO A 280 0.09 -12.96 -4.79
N GLY A 281 0.67 -11.78 -4.97
CA GLY A 281 0.84 -10.67 -4.05
C GLY A 281 -0.32 -9.66 -4.08
N VAL A 282 -1.15 -9.66 -5.14
CA VAL A 282 -2.46 -9.03 -5.48
C VAL A 282 -2.97 -7.89 -4.57
N ARG A 283 -2.06 -7.09 -4.00
CA ARG A 283 -2.23 -6.01 -2.99
C ARG A 283 -2.30 -6.40 -1.51
N LEU A 284 -1.50 -7.36 -1.09
CA LEU A 284 -1.30 -7.84 0.28
C LEU A 284 -0.72 -6.82 1.29
N CYS A 285 -0.59 -5.54 0.91
CA CYS A 285 -0.17 -4.44 1.78
C CYS A 285 -1.05 -3.18 1.71
N VAL A 286 -2.23 -3.22 1.06
CA VAL A 286 -3.08 -2.02 0.95
C VAL A 286 -4.16 -1.93 2.03
N ASP A 287 -4.41 -2.97 2.82
CA ASP A 287 -5.10 -2.86 4.12
C ASP A 287 -4.75 -4.07 5.00
N ALA A 288 -3.99 -3.85 6.07
CA ALA A 288 -3.74 -4.84 7.12
C ALA A 288 -4.99 -5.08 8.00
N SER A 289 -6.20 -4.86 7.48
CA SER A 289 -7.38 -5.64 7.83
C SER A 289 -7.43 -6.90 6.94
N SER A 290 -6.52 -7.80 7.27
CA SER A 290 -6.45 -9.23 6.98
C SER A 290 -7.78 -9.97 6.70
N ARG A 291 -8.36 -9.68 5.53
CA ARG A 291 -9.53 -10.36 4.96
C ARG A 291 -9.16 -11.24 3.78
N PHE A 292 -8.06 -10.94 3.10
CA PHE A 292 -7.75 -11.51 1.77
C PHE A 292 -7.34 -12.98 1.81
N SER A 293 -6.23 -13.28 2.48
CA SER A 293 -5.72 -14.64 2.55
C SER A 293 -6.64 -15.59 3.31
N PRO A 294 -7.23 -15.24 4.48
CA PRO A 294 -8.16 -16.16 5.16
C PRO A 294 -9.40 -16.49 4.32
N SER A 295 -9.97 -15.51 3.62
CA SER A 295 -11.17 -15.72 2.80
C SER A 295 -10.89 -16.54 1.56
N LEU A 296 -9.82 -16.22 0.81
CA LEU A 296 -9.49 -16.97 -0.41
C LEU A 296 -8.97 -18.38 -0.11
N THR A 297 -8.18 -18.56 0.96
CA THR A 297 -7.72 -19.89 1.36
C THR A 297 -8.87 -20.76 1.85
N SER A 298 -9.84 -20.18 2.57
CA SER A 298 -11.09 -20.85 2.94
C SER A 298 -11.93 -21.17 1.71
N ARG A 299 -12.14 -20.21 0.81
CA ARG A 299 -12.91 -20.42 -0.43
C ARG A 299 -12.31 -21.52 -1.30
N LEU A 300 -10.98 -21.54 -1.43
CA LEU A 300 -10.27 -22.59 -2.16
C LEU A 300 -10.39 -23.98 -1.51
N ALA A 301 -10.75 -24.07 -0.23
CA ALA A 301 -11.03 -25.35 0.43
C ALA A 301 -12.43 -25.89 0.06
N GLU A 302 -13.37 -25.01 -0.27
CA GLU A 302 -14.73 -25.35 -0.66
C GLU A 302 -14.88 -25.65 -2.15
N CYS A 303 -14.00 -25.08 -2.99
CA CYS A 303 -13.98 -25.34 -4.41
C CYS A 303 -13.58 -26.80 -4.70
N LYS A 304 -14.49 -27.57 -5.29
CA LYS A 304 -14.20 -28.92 -5.79
C LYS A 304 -13.36 -28.80 -7.07
N ARG A 305 -12.24 -29.51 -7.11
CA ARG A 305 -11.44 -29.70 -8.33
C ARG A 305 -12.12 -30.70 -9.27
#